data_AF-A0A0F9BG66-F1
#
_entry.id   AF-A0A0F9BG66-F1
#
_cell.length_a   1.000
_cell.length_b   1.000
_cell.length_c   1.000
_cell.angle_alpha   90.00
_cell.angle_beta   90.00
_cell.angle_gamma   90.00
#
_symmetry.space_group_name_H-M   'P 1'
#
loop_
_entity.id
_entity.type
_entity.pdbx_description
1 polymer ?
#
loop_
_entity_poly.entity_id
_entity_poly.type
_entity_poly.pdbx_seq_one_letter_code
_entity_poly.pdbx_strand_id
1 'polypeptide(L)'
;MHSKKITVKHYLNKRAKPRIYRKEEYYPLYIQLIVDAKKAQIKSRLSQYLSIYHSEIEQFTRKDSDLDKLILSGYFTEKLFDKVHGDKIFPIAQLLKDEVSVITKIIIHQKPFENKNFTLNNFSIEYKKHVTEITEIIDDSIKESYRKSLNKLFLESVDKDDLKKTFNIANFFIHYINWNLPFSNFYEITYEVIPSELKYIENHIDQSLHTAIKAYMAYHSKVNIVKRFMDKQDWGRISTLSYLDWTT
;
A
#
# COMPACT_ATOMS: atom_id res chain seq x y z
N MET A 1 36.16 11.60 14.78
CA MET A 1 35.11 10.68 14.29
C MET A 1 33.96 11.50 13.73
N HIS A 2 33.69 11.44 12.42
CA HIS A 2 32.47 12.05 11.88
C HIS A 2 31.26 11.29 12.43
N SER A 3 30.33 12.03 13.05
CA SER A 3 29.04 11.51 13.49
C SER A 3 28.31 10.95 12.28
N LYS A 4 28.21 9.61 12.22
CA LYS A 4 27.36 8.90 11.27
C LYS A 4 25.91 9.33 11.53
N LYS A 5 25.38 10.23 10.70
CA LYS A 5 24.06 10.85 10.91
C LYS A 5 23.11 10.52 9.77
N ILE A 6 21.93 10.02 10.15
CA ILE A 6 20.75 9.90 9.28
C ILE A 6 19.85 11.10 9.60
N THR A 7 19.43 11.84 8.58
CA THR A 7 18.42 12.91 8.72
C THR A 7 17.30 12.64 7.73
N VAL A 8 16.07 12.57 8.24
CA VAL A 8 14.85 12.43 7.46
C VAL A 8 13.93 13.56 7.89
N LYS A 9 13.49 14.39 6.95
CA LYS A 9 12.58 15.51 7.25
C LYS A 9 11.65 15.82 6.09
N HIS A 10 10.45 16.23 6.42
CA HIS A 10 9.48 16.77 5.46
C HIS A 10 9.83 18.20 5.06
N TYR A 11 9.45 18.57 3.85
CA TYR A 11 9.51 19.94 3.36
C TYR A 11 8.52 20.14 2.21
N LEU A 12 8.11 21.39 1.98
CA LEU A 12 7.27 21.76 0.85
C LEU A 12 8.12 21.95 -0.41
N ASN A 13 7.80 21.22 -1.49
CA ASN A 13 8.54 21.34 -2.74
C ASN A 13 8.08 22.56 -3.55
N LYS A 14 8.71 23.71 -3.29
CA LYS A 14 8.46 24.98 -3.99
C LYS A 14 8.88 25.00 -5.47
N ARG A 15 9.60 23.98 -5.95
CA ARG A 15 9.96 23.86 -7.37
C ARG A 15 8.84 23.24 -8.20
N ALA A 16 7.91 22.51 -7.56
CA ALA A 16 6.74 21.99 -8.22
C ALA A 16 5.72 23.11 -8.48
N LYS A 17 4.92 22.97 -9.54
CA LYS A 17 3.84 23.92 -9.86
C LYS A 17 2.86 23.99 -8.68
N PRO A 18 2.65 25.16 -8.06
CA PRO A 18 1.73 25.29 -6.94
C PRO A 18 0.28 25.13 -7.39
N ARG A 19 -0.57 24.74 -6.44
CA ARG A 19 -2.03 24.86 -6.57
C ARG A 19 -2.46 26.14 -5.87
N ILE A 20 -3.28 26.94 -6.54
CA ILE A 20 -3.73 28.22 -6.02
C ILE A 20 -5.14 28.05 -5.45
N TYR A 21 -5.33 28.41 -4.19
CA TYR A 21 -6.63 28.43 -3.53
C TYR A 21 -6.71 29.63 -2.61
N ARG A 22 -7.81 30.41 -2.70
CA ARG A 22 -8.01 31.67 -1.93
C ARG A 22 -6.80 32.61 -1.92
N LYS A 23 -6.13 32.75 -3.07
CA LYS A 23 -4.90 33.57 -3.24
C LYS A 23 -3.69 33.09 -2.44
N GLU A 24 -3.71 31.89 -1.88
CA GLU A 24 -2.55 31.24 -1.28
C GLU A 24 -2.03 30.12 -2.19
N GLU A 25 -0.71 29.90 -2.14
CA GLU A 25 -0.02 28.86 -2.91
C GLU A 25 0.18 27.62 -2.05
N TYR A 26 -0.32 26.50 -2.55
CA TYR A 26 -0.18 25.20 -1.93
C TYR A 26 0.85 24.37 -2.70
N TYR A 27 1.79 23.80 -1.96
CA TYR A 27 2.91 23.05 -2.48
C TYR A 27 2.84 21.58 -2.05
N PRO A 28 3.28 20.65 -2.91
CA PRO A 28 3.26 19.24 -2.56
C PRO A 28 4.33 18.92 -1.51
N LEU A 29 3.98 18.03 -0.59
CA LEU A 29 4.86 17.59 0.47
C LEU A 29 5.89 16.55 -0.03
N TYR A 30 7.16 16.80 0.29
CA TYR A 30 8.29 15.93 -0.03
C TYR A 30 9.09 15.61 1.23
N ILE A 31 9.95 14.61 1.13
CA ILE A 31 10.84 14.17 2.19
C ILE A 31 12.27 14.27 1.69
N GLN A 32 13.12 14.89 2.50
CA GLN A 32 14.55 14.95 2.28
C GLN A 32 15.25 13.90 3.14
N LEU A 33 16.04 13.06 2.49
CA LEU A 33 16.90 12.06 3.11
C LEU A 33 18.34 12.56 3.03
N ILE A 34 19.05 12.54 4.15
CA ILE A 34 20.48 12.83 4.21
C ILE A 34 21.14 11.71 5.02
N VAL A 35 21.97 10.91 4.35
CA VAL A 35 22.70 9.79 4.96
C VAL A 35 24.15 9.88 4.51
N ASP A 36 25.06 10.09 5.45
CA ASP A 36 26.51 10.20 5.16
C ASP A 36 26.84 11.18 4.00
N ALA A 37 26.31 12.41 4.10
CA ALA A 37 26.38 13.46 3.08
C ALA A 37 25.68 13.16 1.73
N LYS A 38 25.23 11.93 1.46
CA LYS A 38 24.38 11.61 0.32
C LYS A 38 22.98 12.17 0.56
N LYS A 39 22.42 12.86 -0.43
CA LYS A 39 21.09 13.47 -0.36
C LYS A 39 20.16 12.83 -1.38
N ALA A 40 18.94 12.54 -0.97
CA ALA A 40 17.86 12.15 -1.87
C ALA A 40 16.57 12.88 -1.48
N GLN A 41 15.67 12.98 -2.45
CA GLN A 41 14.35 13.56 -2.27
C GLN A 41 13.33 12.57 -2.80
N ILE A 42 12.32 12.29 -1.99
CA ILE A 42 11.18 11.45 -2.38
C ILE A 42 9.89 12.21 -2.11
N LYS A 43 8.85 11.91 -2.89
CA LYS A 43 7.51 12.43 -2.62
C LYS A 43 6.97 11.76 -1.35
N SER A 44 6.37 12.54 -0.45
CA SER A 44 5.69 11.97 0.71
C SER A 44 4.50 11.12 0.26
N ARG A 45 4.24 10.04 0.98
CA ARG A 45 3.08 9.16 0.79
C ARG A 45 1.98 9.45 1.80
N LEU A 46 2.12 10.52 2.59
CA LEU A 46 1.12 10.98 3.58
C LEU A 46 -0.32 10.99 3.04
N SER A 47 -0.52 11.46 1.81
CA SER A 47 -1.84 11.49 1.15
C SER A 47 -2.54 10.13 1.06
N GLN A 48 -1.77 9.03 1.02
CA GLN A 48 -2.32 7.68 0.96
C GLN A 48 -2.98 7.26 2.28
N TYR A 49 -2.56 7.87 3.40
CA TYR A 49 -3.06 7.57 4.73
C TYR A 49 -4.09 8.60 5.20
N LEU A 50 -4.01 9.84 4.71
CA LEU A 50 -4.96 10.90 5.07
C LEU A 50 -6.40 10.60 4.63
N SER A 51 -6.61 9.78 3.59
CA SER A 51 -7.94 9.36 3.14
C SER A 51 -8.73 8.61 4.22
N ILE A 52 -8.04 7.88 5.11
CA ILE A 52 -8.64 7.16 6.24
C ILE A 52 -9.26 8.15 7.24
N TYR A 53 -8.65 9.32 7.38
CA TYR A 53 -9.02 10.37 8.33
C TYR A 53 -9.80 11.51 7.69
N HIS A 54 -10.56 11.22 6.64
CA HIS A 54 -11.30 12.23 5.88
C HIS A 54 -12.18 13.09 6.80
N SER A 55 -12.89 12.46 7.72
CA SER A 55 -13.78 13.12 8.68
C SER A 55 -13.06 14.13 9.58
N GLU A 56 -11.86 13.79 10.06
CA GLU A 56 -11.05 14.68 10.89
C GLU A 56 -10.49 15.85 10.09
N ILE A 57 -10.11 15.61 8.84
CA ILE A 57 -9.67 16.67 7.93
C ILE A 57 -10.83 17.63 7.63
N GLU A 58 -12.03 17.13 7.33
CA GLU A 58 -13.22 17.96 7.12
C GLU A 58 -13.54 18.84 8.34
N GLN A 59 -13.40 18.31 9.56
CA GLN A 59 -13.59 19.10 10.77
C GLN A 59 -12.53 20.20 10.89
N PHE A 60 -11.27 19.87 10.60
CA PHE A 60 -10.15 20.81 10.63
C PHE A 60 -10.31 21.96 9.63
N THR A 61 -10.76 21.66 8.41
CA THR A 61 -10.99 22.66 7.34
C THR A 61 -12.31 23.39 7.46
N ARG A 62 -13.16 22.99 8.42
CA ARG A 62 -14.54 23.51 8.61
C ARG A 62 -15.43 23.20 7.41
N LYS A 63 -15.32 21.99 6.85
CA LYS A 63 -16.10 21.45 5.72
C LYS A 63 -15.88 22.24 4.42
N ASP A 64 -14.66 22.73 4.23
CA ASP A 64 -14.26 23.40 3.01
C ASP A 64 -13.76 22.37 1.99
N SER A 65 -14.67 21.92 1.11
CA SER A 65 -14.41 20.83 0.15
C SER A 65 -13.15 21.00 -0.69
N ASP A 66 -12.83 22.22 -1.11
CA ASP A 66 -11.65 22.45 -1.96
C ASP A 66 -10.37 22.41 -1.14
N LEU A 67 -10.40 22.93 0.08
CA LEU A 67 -9.30 22.81 1.03
C LEU A 67 -9.07 21.36 1.48
N ASP A 68 -10.15 20.61 1.71
CA ASP A 68 -10.11 19.18 2.03
C ASP A 68 -9.36 18.41 0.95
N LYS A 69 -9.78 18.58 -0.31
CA LYS A 69 -9.13 17.95 -1.47
C LYS A 69 -7.65 18.30 -1.56
N LEU A 70 -7.27 19.54 -1.26
CA LEU A 70 -5.87 19.95 -1.25
C LEU A 70 -5.07 19.21 -0.18
N ILE A 71 -5.53 19.23 1.07
CA ILE A 71 -4.85 18.58 2.20
C ILE A 71 -4.78 17.06 2.01
N LEU A 72 -5.89 16.42 1.65
CA LEU A 72 -5.96 14.98 1.37
C LEU A 72 -5.04 14.58 0.22
N SER A 73 -4.83 15.46 -0.77
CA SER A 73 -3.87 15.24 -1.86
C SER A 73 -2.40 15.55 -1.51
N GLY A 74 -2.12 15.92 -0.25
CA GLY A 74 -0.77 16.17 0.27
C GLY A 74 -0.20 17.54 -0.08
N TYR A 75 -1.05 18.55 -0.29
CA TYR A 75 -0.67 19.92 -0.59
C TYR A 75 -0.91 20.85 0.60
N PHE A 76 0.07 21.68 0.93
CA PHE A 76 0.04 22.57 2.09
C PHE A 76 0.63 23.94 1.76
N THR A 77 0.18 24.98 2.47
CA THR A 77 0.86 26.27 2.53
C THR A 77 1.95 26.22 3.61
N GLU A 78 2.92 27.14 3.58
CA GLU A 78 3.94 27.23 4.64
C GLU A 78 3.31 27.46 6.01
N LYS A 79 2.38 28.42 6.11
CA LYS A 79 1.65 28.71 7.35
C LYS A 79 0.94 27.47 7.90
N LEU A 80 0.27 26.72 7.03
CA LEU A 80 -0.43 25.50 7.43
C LEU A 80 0.56 24.42 7.88
N PHE A 81 1.66 24.24 7.14
CA PHE A 81 2.68 23.24 7.45
C PHE A 81 3.37 23.52 8.80
N ASP A 82 3.72 24.78 9.06
CA ASP A 82 4.30 25.22 10.33
C ASP A 82 3.30 25.07 11.48
N LYS A 83 2.03 25.41 11.24
CA LYS A 83 0.95 25.22 12.22
C LYS A 83 0.76 23.74 12.56
N VAL A 84 0.78 22.84 11.57
CA VAL A 84 0.68 21.39 11.80
C VAL A 84 1.82 20.92 12.72
N HIS A 85 3.05 21.41 12.51
CA HIS A 85 4.18 21.06 13.35
C HIS A 85 4.12 21.68 14.76
N GLY A 86 3.74 22.95 14.87
CA GLY A 86 3.67 23.67 16.15
C GLY A 86 2.51 23.21 17.04
N ASP A 87 1.31 23.19 16.48
CA ASP A 87 0.07 22.86 17.19
C ASP A 87 -0.17 21.34 17.27
N LYS A 88 0.66 20.54 16.58
CA LYS A 88 0.52 19.07 16.49
C LYS A 88 -0.87 18.63 16.01
N ILE A 89 -1.35 19.23 14.93
CA ILE A 89 -2.69 18.97 14.37
C ILE A 89 -2.85 17.48 14.00
N PHE A 90 -3.80 16.81 14.64
CA PHE A 90 -4.20 15.44 14.31
C PHE A 90 -5.05 15.40 13.02
N PRO A 91 -4.89 14.39 12.14
CA PRO A 91 -3.92 13.28 12.18
C PRO A 91 -2.56 13.63 11.56
N ILE A 92 -2.45 14.79 10.91
CA ILE A 92 -1.37 15.15 9.99
C ILE A 92 -0.01 15.10 10.69
N ALA A 93 0.12 15.75 11.85
CA ALA A 93 1.38 15.81 12.60
C ALA A 93 1.89 14.43 13.03
N GLN A 94 0.98 13.52 13.39
CA GLN A 94 1.33 12.18 13.82
C GLN A 94 1.81 11.33 12.64
N LEU A 95 1.09 11.39 11.52
CA LEU A 95 1.47 10.70 10.30
C LEU A 95 2.82 11.22 9.73
N LEU A 96 3.10 12.51 9.82
CA LEU A 96 4.42 13.06 9.46
C LEU A 96 5.54 12.46 10.32
N LYS A 97 5.34 12.42 11.64
CA LYS A 97 6.31 11.83 12.57
C LYS A 97 6.52 10.34 12.30
N ASP A 98 5.43 9.63 12.01
CA ASP A 98 5.47 8.20 11.75
C ASP A 98 6.17 7.89 10.42
N GLU A 99 5.89 8.66 9.35
CA GLU A 99 6.58 8.54 8.06
C GLU A 99 8.10 8.73 8.19
N VAL A 100 8.54 9.70 9.00
CA VAL A 100 9.95 9.88 9.35
C VAL A 100 10.51 8.66 10.06
N SER A 101 9.77 8.11 11.03
CA SER A 101 10.20 6.94 11.80
C SER A 101 10.38 5.71 10.91
N VAL A 102 9.39 5.39 10.09
CA VAL A 102 9.40 4.25 9.17
C VAL A 102 10.56 4.36 8.18
N ILE A 103 10.73 5.50 7.51
CA ILE A 103 11.84 5.71 6.59
C ILE A 103 13.18 5.56 7.29
N THR A 104 13.31 6.10 8.51
CA THR A 104 14.54 5.98 9.29
C THR A 104 14.85 4.52 9.60
N LYS A 105 13.85 3.72 10.01
CA LYS A 105 14.03 2.28 10.24
C LYS A 105 14.47 1.53 8.97
N ILE A 106 13.87 1.83 7.82
CA ILE A 106 14.26 1.22 6.53
C ILE A 106 15.72 1.54 6.20
N ILE A 107 16.13 2.81 6.34
CA ILE A 107 17.53 3.21 6.11
C ILE A 107 18.45 2.44 7.06
N ILE A 108 18.13 2.37 8.36
CA ILE A 108 18.94 1.66 9.35
C ILE A 108 19.05 0.17 9.00
N HIS A 109 17.95 -0.47 8.59
CA HIS A 109 17.92 -1.89 8.22
C HIS A 109 18.88 -2.22 7.07
N GLN A 110 19.11 -1.28 6.14
CA GLN A 110 20.08 -1.44 5.04
C GLN A 110 21.54 -1.31 5.47
N LYS A 111 21.80 -1.02 6.75
CA LYS A 111 23.14 -0.86 7.35
C LYS A 111 24.03 0.10 6.55
N PRO A 112 23.63 1.37 6.39
CA PRO A 112 24.19 2.28 5.38
C PRO A 112 25.66 2.64 5.62
N PHE A 113 26.15 2.41 6.85
CA PHE A 113 27.52 2.72 7.25
C PHE A 113 28.46 1.50 7.27
N GLU A 114 27.93 0.32 6.97
CA GLU A 114 28.67 -0.95 6.89
C GLU A 114 28.58 -1.53 5.48
N ASN A 115 27.42 -1.36 4.84
CA ASN A 115 27.15 -1.80 3.48
C ASN A 115 27.79 -0.86 2.44
N LYS A 116 28.88 -1.30 1.82
CA LYS A 116 29.58 -0.56 0.74
C LYS A 116 28.71 -0.28 -0.48
N ASN A 117 27.66 -1.07 -0.70
CA ASN A 117 26.73 -0.92 -1.82
C ASN A 117 25.51 -0.04 -1.47
N PHE A 118 25.45 0.54 -0.27
CA PHE A 118 24.34 1.39 0.11
C PHE A 118 24.22 2.62 -0.79
N THR A 119 23.01 2.81 -1.31
CA THR A 119 22.64 3.94 -2.14
C THR A 119 21.24 4.42 -1.78
N LEU A 120 21.04 5.74 -1.89
CA LEU A 120 19.71 6.34 -1.82
C LEU A 120 19.03 6.36 -3.20
N ASN A 121 19.71 5.90 -4.25
CA ASN A 121 19.12 5.76 -5.57
C ASN A 121 17.95 4.79 -5.50
N ASN A 122 16.82 5.17 -6.11
CA ASN A 122 15.59 4.38 -6.11
C ASN A 122 15.03 4.07 -4.71
N PHE A 123 15.39 4.84 -3.67
CA PHE A 123 14.86 4.64 -2.32
C PHE A 123 13.32 4.75 -2.26
N SER A 124 12.68 5.44 -3.22
CA SER A 124 11.22 5.44 -3.36
C SER A 124 10.63 4.04 -3.58
N ILE A 125 11.33 3.15 -4.29
CA ILE A 125 10.92 1.76 -4.53
C ILE A 125 11.05 0.96 -3.24
N GLU A 126 12.18 1.12 -2.54
CA GLU A 126 12.42 0.41 -1.28
C GLU A 126 11.46 0.88 -0.18
N TYR A 127 11.21 2.19 -0.10
CA TYR A 127 10.18 2.73 0.77
C TYR A 127 8.82 2.13 0.44
N LYS A 128 8.45 2.06 -0.85
CA LYS A 128 7.19 1.46 -1.28
C LYS A 128 7.07 0.01 -0.82
N LYS A 129 8.10 -0.81 -1.07
CA LYS A 129 8.12 -2.23 -0.67
C LYS A 129 7.88 -2.41 0.83
N HIS A 130 8.53 -1.60 1.65
CA HIS A 130 8.45 -1.74 3.11
C HIS A 130 7.16 -1.24 3.73
N VAL A 131 6.43 -0.32 3.08
CA VAL A 131 5.11 0.14 3.56
C VAL A 131 3.93 -0.51 2.84
N THR A 132 4.17 -1.30 1.79
CA THR A 132 3.12 -2.15 1.23
C THR A 132 2.74 -3.20 2.27
N GLU A 133 1.44 -3.38 2.47
CA GLU A 133 0.94 -4.39 3.39
C GLU A 133 1.26 -5.78 2.87
N ILE A 134 1.75 -6.66 3.75
CA ILE A 134 2.10 -8.02 3.36
C ILE A 134 0.89 -8.77 2.76
N THR A 135 -0.33 -8.41 3.17
CA THR A 135 -1.57 -8.98 2.62
C THR A 135 -1.74 -8.66 1.15
N GLU A 136 -1.40 -7.46 0.68
CA GLU A 136 -1.44 -7.09 -0.74
C GLU A 136 -0.40 -7.89 -1.54
N ILE A 137 0.81 -8.05 -0.99
CA ILE A 137 1.89 -8.82 -1.63
C ILE A 137 1.47 -10.28 -1.83
N ILE A 138 0.88 -10.89 -0.79
CA ILE A 138 0.42 -12.28 -0.88
C ILE A 138 -0.80 -12.39 -1.80
N ASP A 139 -1.75 -11.45 -1.74
CA ASP A 139 -2.92 -11.41 -2.62
C ASP A 139 -2.50 -11.43 -4.10
N ASP A 140 -1.59 -10.53 -4.49
CA ASP A 140 -1.13 -10.41 -5.87
C ASP A 140 -0.36 -11.66 -6.33
N SER A 141 0.44 -12.26 -5.44
CA SER A 141 1.17 -13.50 -5.74
C SER A 141 0.21 -14.69 -5.98
N ILE A 142 -0.82 -14.84 -5.14
CA ILE A 142 -1.85 -15.87 -5.30
C ILE A 142 -2.67 -15.61 -6.56
N LYS A 143 -3.07 -14.36 -6.81
CA LYS A 143 -3.79 -13.92 -8.01
C LYS A 143 -3.03 -14.29 -9.29
N GLU A 144 -1.75 -13.96 -9.35
CA GLU A 144 -0.91 -14.27 -10.50
C GLU A 144 -0.79 -15.79 -10.72
N SER A 145 -0.56 -16.54 -9.65
CA SER A 145 -0.46 -18.01 -9.71
C SER A 145 -1.77 -18.66 -10.15
N TYR A 146 -2.91 -18.19 -9.64
CA TYR A 146 -4.23 -18.68 -10.02
C TYR A 146 -4.54 -18.37 -11.48
N ARG A 147 -4.26 -17.15 -11.96
CA ARG A 147 -4.45 -16.78 -13.37
C ARG A 147 -3.58 -17.62 -14.30
N LYS A 148 -2.33 -17.91 -13.92
CA LYS A 148 -1.46 -18.82 -14.69
C LYS A 148 -2.07 -20.22 -14.77
N SER A 149 -2.57 -20.75 -13.65
CA SER A 149 -3.21 -22.06 -13.60
C SER A 149 -4.51 -22.10 -14.42
N LEU A 150 -5.36 -21.06 -14.34
CA LEU A 150 -6.56 -20.94 -15.17
C LEU A 150 -6.24 -20.91 -16.67
N ASN A 151 -5.26 -20.11 -17.10
CA ASN A 151 -4.85 -20.04 -18.50
C ASN A 151 -4.31 -21.39 -18.99
N LYS A 152 -3.56 -22.09 -18.15
CA LYS A 152 -3.10 -23.46 -18.45
C LYS A 152 -4.29 -24.40 -18.64
N LEU A 153 -5.25 -24.42 -17.71
CA LEU A 153 -6.46 -25.25 -17.82
C LEU A 153 -7.29 -24.91 -19.05
N PHE A 154 -7.43 -23.63 -19.37
CA PHE A 154 -8.09 -23.17 -20.58
C PHE A 154 -7.41 -23.76 -21.82
N LEU A 155 -6.10 -23.55 -21.99
CA LEU A 155 -5.35 -24.05 -23.13
C LEU A 155 -5.36 -25.58 -23.23
N GLU A 156 -5.28 -26.29 -22.10
CA GLU A 156 -5.29 -27.75 -22.07
C GLU A 156 -6.66 -28.37 -22.36
N SER A 157 -7.74 -27.61 -22.20
CA SER A 157 -9.12 -28.04 -22.46
C SER A 157 -9.68 -27.57 -23.80
N VAL A 158 -8.95 -26.71 -24.52
CA VAL A 158 -9.27 -26.33 -25.91
C VAL A 158 -9.32 -27.60 -26.77
N ASP A 159 -10.38 -27.71 -27.56
CA ASP A 159 -10.64 -28.81 -28.52
C ASP A 159 -10.79 -30.22 -27.90
N LYS A 160 -10.97 -30.31 -26.57
CA LYS A 160 -11.24 -31.57 -25.87
C LYS A 160 -12.69 -31.64 -25.41
N ASP A 161 -13.49 -32.42 -26.12
CA ASP A 161 -14.93 -32.59 -25.83
C ASP A 161 -15.18 -33.14 -24.41
N ASP A 162 -14.29 -33.99 -23.90
CA ASP A 162 -14.33 -34.53 -22.54
C ASP A 162 -14.04 -33.46 -21.46
N LEU A 163 -13.34 -32.37 -21.82
CA LEU A 163 -13.01 -31.25 -20.93
C LEU A 163 -13.83 -29.99 -21.20
N LYS A 164 -14.93 -30.09 -21.95
CA LYS A 164 -15.81 -28.95 -22.29
C LYS A 164 -16.29 -28.17 -21.06
N LYS A 165 -16.53 -28.86 -19.94
CA LYS A 165 -16.91 -28.21 -18.67
C LYS A 165 -15.77 -27.36 -18.10
N THR A 166 -14.54 -27.89 -18.08
CA THR A 166 -13.33 -27.17 -17.67
C THR A 166 -13.11 -25.95 -18.54
N PHE A 167 -13.21 -26.11 -19.87
CA PHE A 167 -13.08 -25.03 -20.82
C PHE A 167 -14.06 -23.88 -20.51
N ASN A 168 -15.36 -24.19 -20.39
CA ASN A 168 -16.39 -23.19 -20.16
C ASN A 168 -16.18 -22.42 -18.84
N ILE A 169 -15.84 -23.12 -17.76
CA ILE A 169 -15.64 -22.48 -16.45
C ILE A 169 -14.35 -21.65 -16.44
N ALA A 170 -13.25 -22.18 -16.98
CA ALA A 170 -11.98 -21.45 -17.08
C ALA A 170 -12.14 -20.20 -17.95
N ASN A 171 -12.81 -20.31 -19.10
CA ASN A 171 -13.14 -19.22 -19.99
C ASN A 171 -13.97 -18.13 -19.27
N PHE A 172 -14.97 -18.54 -18.50
CA PHE A 172 -15.75 -17.62 -17.68
C PHE A 172 -14.86 -16.84 -16.70
N PHE A 173 -14.02 -17.54 -15.91
CA PHE A 173 -13.15 -16.88 -14.94
C PHE A 173 -12.09 -15.98 -15.57
N ILE A 174 -11.57 -16.33 -16.75
CA ILE A 174 -10.58 -15.50 -17.44
C ILE A 174 -11.20 -14.19 -17.93
N HIS A 175 -12.39 -14.24 -18.54
CA HIS A 175 -12.93 -13.12 -19.30
C HIS A 175 -13.96 -12.27 -18.56
N TYR A 176 -14.69 -12.84 -17.59
CA TYR A 176 -15.78 -12.15 -16.92
C TYR A 176 -15.45 -11.67 -15.50
N ILE A 177 -14.34 -12.15 -14.91
CA ILE A 177 -13.88 -11.69 -13.60
C ILE A 177 -13.04 -10.42 -13.76
N ASN A 178 -13.35 -9.41 -12.94
CA ASN A 178 -12.55 -8.20 -12.85
C ASN A 178 -11.29 -8.45 -12.00
N TRP A 179 -10.21 -8.85 -12.66
CA TRP A 179 -8.91 -9.11 -12.02
C TRP A 179 -8.19 -7.86 -11.47
N ASN A 180 -8.78 -6.66 -11.60
CA ASN A 180 -8.28 -5.47 -10.93
C ASN A 180 -8.66 -5.43 -9.43
N LEU A 181 -9.59 -6.29 -9.00
CA LEU A 181 -9.96 -6.44 -7.59
C LEU A 181 -9.01 -7.41 -6.86
N PRO A 182 -8.94 -7.35 -5.52
CA PRO A 182 -8.22 -8.33 -4.72
C PRO A 182 -8.67 -9.76 -5.01
N PHE A 183 -7.75 -10.72 -4.97
CA PHE A 183 -8.05 -12.13 -5.12
C PHE A 183 -9.00 -12.62 -4.02
N SER A 184 -8.81 -12.17 -2.79
CA SER A 184 -9.72 -12.49 -1.68
C SER A 184 -11.18 -12.13 -2.00
N ASN A 185 -11.43 -10.93 -2.54
CA ASN A 185 -12.78 -10.50 -2.94
C ASN A 185 -13.36 -11.40 -4.03
N PHE A 186 -12.58 -11.70 -5.08
CA PHE A 186 -13.00 -12.63 -6.12
C PHE A 186 -13.40 -13.98 -5.52
N TYR A 187 -12.53 -14.53 -4.67
CA TYR A 187 -12.68 -15.87 -4.15
C TYR A 187 -13.89 -15.98 -3.21
N GLU A 188 -14.07 -15.04 -2.29
CA GLU A 188 -15.22 -14.99 -1.37
C GLU A 188 -16.54 -14.84 -2.14
N ILE A 189 -16.65 -13.88 -3.05
CA ILE A 189 -17.87 -13.65 -3.84
C ILE A 189 -18.20 -14.87 -4.71
N THR A 190 -17.20 -15.44 -5.37
CA THR A 190 -17.41 -16.59 -6.26
C THR A 190 -17.82 -17.82 -5.47
N TYR A 191 -17.27 -18.02 -4.26
CA TYR A 191 -17.67 -19.10 -3.36
C TYR A 191 -19.13 -18.95 -2.90
N GLU A 192 -19.62 -17.72 -2.73
CA GLU A 192 -21.02 -17.47 -2.37
C GLU A 192 -21.98 -17.61 -3.56
N VAL A 193 -21.61 -17.13 -4.75
CA VAL A 193 -22.51 -17.01 -5.90
C VAL A 193 -22.51 -18.25 -6.79
N ILE A 194 -21.35 -18.85 -7.07
CA ILE A 194 -21.18 -20.02 -7.95
C ILE A 194 -20.17 -21.04 -7.36
N PRO A 195 -20.48 -21.61 -6.18
CA PRO A 195 -19.57 -22.51 -5.46
C PRO A 195 -19.21 -23.78 -6.22
N SER A 196 -20.12 -24.30 -7.05
CA SER A 196 -19.92 -25.54 -7.82
C SER A 196 -18.80 -25.40 -8.85
N GLU A 197 -18.79 -24.29 -9.58
CA GLU A 197 -17.84 -23.96 -10.63
C GLU A 197 -16.47 -23.68 -10.03
N LEU A 198 -16.42 -22.94 -8.91
CA LEU A 198 -15.19 -22.69 -8.20
C LEU A 198 -14.57 -24.00 -7.69
N LYS A 199 -15.34 -24.83 -6.96
CA LYS A 199 -14.87 -26.14 -6.48
C LYS A 199 -14.43 -27.07 -7.61
N TYR A 200 -15.11 -26.99 -8.76
CA TYR A 200 -14.71 -27.76 -9.93
C TYR A 200 -13.32 -27.36 -10.41
N ILE A 201 -13.04 -26.07 -10.58
CA ILE A 201 -11.70 -25.59 -10.97
C ILE A 201 -10.66 -25.91 -9.89
N GLU A 202 -11.00 -25.79 -8.61
CA GLU A 202 -10.09 -26.11 -7.51
C GLU A 202 -9.59 -27.56 -7.52
N ASN A 203 -10.40 -28.49 -8.01
CA ASN A 203 -9.99 -29.88 -8.16
C ASN A 203 -9.06 -30.11 -9.36
N HIS A 204 -8.92 -29.13 -10.26
CA HIS A 204 -8.09 -29.22 -11.46
C HIS A 204 -6.82 -28.34 -11.38
N ILE A 205 -6.72 -27.44 -10.40
CA ILE A 205 -5.48 -26.70 -10.14
C ILE A 205 -4.47 -27.55 -9.36
N ASP A 206 -3.20 -27.14 -9.41
CA ASP A 206 -2.13 -27.82 -8.70
C ASP A 206 -2.37 -27.81 -7.17
N GLN A 207 -2.10 -28.93 -6.50
CA GLN A 207 -2.34 -29.09 -5.06
C GLN A 207 -1.57 -28.07 -4.20
N SER A 208 -0.39 -27.65 -4.66
CA SER A 208 0.41 -26.61 -4.01
C SER A 208 -0.33 -25.26 -4.02
N LEU A 209 -0.89 -24.88 -5.17
CA LEU A 209 -1.68 -23.66 -5.33
C LEU A 209 -2.97 -23.71 -4.51
N HIS A 210 -3.68 -24.83 -4.54
CA HIS A 210 -4.88 -25.04 -3.71
C HIS A 210 -4.56 -24.86 -2.21
N THR A 211 -3.45 -25.43 -1.75
CA THR A 211 -2.99 -25.27 -0.36
C THR A 211 -2.66 -23.81 -0.06
N ALA A 212 -1.97 -23.12 -0.98
CA ALA A 212 -1.62 -21.72 -0.82
C ALA A 212 -2.84 -20.79 -0.76
N ILE A 213 -3.85 -21.03 -1.60
CA ILE A 213 -5.13 -20.30 -1.58
C ILE A 213 -5.81 -20.46 -0.22
N LYS A 214 -5.95 -21.69 0.28
CA LYS A 214 -6.56 -21.96 1.59
C LYS A 214 -5.81 -21.28 2.73
N ALA A 215 -4.48 -21.37 2.72
CA ALA A 215 -3.64 -20.71 3.71
C ALA A 215 -3.79 -19.19 3.64
N TYR A 216 -3.82 -18.61 2.44
CA TYR A 216 -4.03 -17.19 2.23
C TYR A 216 -5.41 -16.73 2.72
N MET A 217 -6.49 -17.44 2.39
CA MET A 217 -7.83 -17.07 2.85
C MET A 217 -7.95 -17.15 4.38
N ALA A 218 -7.35 -18.17 5.01
CA ALA A 218 -7.28 -18.26 6.47
C ALA A 218 -6.50 -17.07 7.06
N TYR A 219 -5.34 -16.74 6.50
CA TYR A 219 -4.53 -15.59 6.89
C TYR A 219 -5.31 -14.26 6.72
N HIS A 220 -5.93 -14.03 5.57
CA HIS A 220 -6.72 -12.84 5.24
C HIS A 220 -7.84 -12.63 6.26
N SER A 221 -8.56 -13.70 6.63
CA SER A 221 -9.61 -13.63 7.66
C SER A 221 -9.07 -13.13 9.01
N LYS A 222 -7.88 -13.59 9.43
CA LYS A 222 -7.25 -13.19 10.68
C LYS A 222 -6.72 -11.76 10.61
N VAL A 223 -6.12 -11.38 9.49
CA VAL A 223 -5.68 -10.00 9.25
C VAL A 223 -6.86 -9.04 9.33
N ASN A 224 -8.01 -9.36 8.73
CA ASN A 224 -9.18 -8.48 8.78
C ASN A 224 -9.72 -8.29 10.20
N ILE A 225 -9.64 -9.31 11.05
CA ILE A 225 -9.96 -9.20 12.48
C ILE A 225 -8.97 -8.26 13.18
N VAL A 226 -7.67 -8.44 12.93
CA VAL A 226 -6.61 -7.60 13.50
C VAL A 226 -6.74 -6.16 13.01
N LYS A 227 -6.94 -5.92 11.72
CA LYS A 227 -7.17 -4.59 11.15
C LYS A 227 -8.34 -3.90 11.82
N ARG A 228 -9.51 -4.56 11.93
CA ARG A 228 -10.68 -3.99 12.64
C ARG A 228 -10.41 -3.66 14.11
N PHE A 229 -9.49 -4.40 14.74
CA PHE A 229 -9.06 -4.13 16.12
C PHE A 229 -8.05 -2.98 16.19
N MET A 230 -7.07 -2.96 15.28
CA MET A 230 -6.02 -1.95 15.19
C MET A 230 -6.55 -0.61 14.68
N ASP A 231 -7.52 -0.56 13.77
CA ASP A 231 -8.22 0.66 13.34
C ASP A 231 -8.85 1.40 14.54
N LYS A 232 -9.15 0.67 15.63
CA LYS A 232 -9.64 1.25 16.89
C LYS A 232 -8.52 1.69 17.84
N GLN A 233 -7.28 1.23 17.66
CA GLN A 233 -6.15 1.46 18.59
C GLN A 233 -4.98 2.27 18.00
N ASP A 234 -4.72 2.19 16.69
CA ASP A 234 -3.57 2.77 15.98
C ASP A 234 -3.92 4.06 15.22
N TRP A 235 -4.70 4.93 15.86
CA TRP A 235 -5.04 6.25 15.30
C TRP A 235 -3.76 7.05 15.02
N GLY A 236 -3.55 7.43 13.76
CA GLY A 236 -2.43 8.24 13.28
C GLY A 236 -1.13 7.49 12.96
N ARG A 237 -1.16 6.18 12.62
CA ARG A 237 0.03 5.41 12.19
C ARG A 237 -0.07 4.92 10.74
N ILE A 238 1.08 4.74 10.10
CA ILE A 238 1.28 4.08 8.80
C ILE A 238 1.34 2.57 9.07
N SER A 239 0.32 1.85 8.60
CA SER A 239 0.03 0.39 8.70
C SER A 239 0.98 -0.46 9.58
N THR A 240 0.42 -1.07 10.64
CA THR A 240 1.09 -1.98 11.58
C THR A 240 1.33 -3.41 11.06
N LEU A 241 0.99 -3.69 9.80
CA LEU A 241 1.24 -4.97 9.11
C LEU A 241 2.15 -4.80 7.90
N SER A 242 3.05 -3.81 7.98
CA SER A 242 4.00 -3.50 6.92
C SER A 242 5.02 -4.64 6.75
N TYR A 243 5.56 -4.79 5.54
CA TYR A 243 6.61 -5.79 5.28
C TYR A 243 7.83 -5.61 6.19
N LEU A 244 8.15 -4.37 6.58
CA LEU A 244 9.27 -4.08 7.47
C LEU A 244 9.13 -4.81 8.83
N ASP A 245 7.95 -4.78 9.43
CA ASP A 245 7.69 -5.38 10.75
C ASP A 245 7.79 -6.92 10.72
N TRP A 246 7.68 -7.54 9.54
CA TRP A 246 7.90 -8.98 9.36
C TRP A 246 9.38 -9.36 9.16
N THR A 247 10.21 -8.41 8.74
CA THR A 247 11.63 -8.65 8.45
C THR A 247 12.57 -8.38 9.61
N THR A 248 12.07 -7.80 10.71
CA THR A 248 12.82 -7.43 11.91
C THR A 248 12.34 -8.20 13.12
#